data_AF-S2J6H5-F1
#
_entry.id   AF-S2J6H5-F1
#
_cell.length_a   1.000
_cell.length_b   1.000
_cell.length_c   1.000
_cell.angle_alpha   90.00
_cell.angle_beta   90.00
_cell.angle_gamma   90.00
#
_symmetry.space_group_name_H-M   'P 1'
#
loop_
_entity.id
_entity.type
_entity.pdbx_description
1 polymer ?
#
loop_
_entity_poly.entity_id
_entity_poly.type
_entity_poly.pdbx_seq_one_letter_code
_entity_poly.pdbx_strand_id
1 'polypeptide(L)'
;MRSWGFRKKNLCKAIYYYDGHEREDVVLYRNQWSKRMMDRKPYMDEFLRNEEATWIVKAVLPSEQRLVHITHDECTYFANDGKSKLWLLDGTEEPPRLPKGTGASTMIP
;
A
#
# COMPACT_ATOMS: atom_id res chain seq x y z
N MET A 1 13.78 17.51 25.11
CA MET A 1 14.47 16.92 26.27
C MET A 1 15.67 16.15 25.74
N ARG A 2 16.87 16.71 25.89
CA ARG A 2 18.15 16.08 25.53
C ARG A 2 18.74 15.54 26.82
N SER A 3 19.17 14.29 26.85
CA SER A 3 19.86 13.71 28.00
C SER A 3 21.03 12.88 27.49
N TRP A 4 22.22 13.09 28.06
CA TRP A 4 23.42 12.30 27.78
C TRP A 4 23.86 12.23 26.30
N GLY A 5 23.57 13.27 25.50
CA GLY A 5 23.92 13.30 24.07
C GLY A 5 23.01 12.46 23.18
N PHE A 6 21.82 12.07 23.67
CA PHE A 6 20.81 11.38 22.87
C PHE A 6 19.57 12.25 22.65
N ARG A 7 19.01 12.13 21.44
CA ARG A 7 17.75 12.76 21.02
C ARG A 7 16.69 11.70 20.72
N LYS A 8 15.48 11.89 21.26
CA LYS A 8 14.32 11.05 20.95
C LYS A 8 13.76 11.42 19.58
N LYS A 9 13.64 10.45 18.69
CA LYS A 9 13.01 10.61 17.37
C LYS A 9 11.83 9.65 17.24
N ASN A 10 10.70 10.15 16.77
CA ASN A 10 9.60 9.31 16.32
C ASN A 10 9.97 8.80 14.92
N LEU A 11 9.93 7.48 14.73
CA LEU A 11 10.08 6.88 13.41
C LEU A 11 8.74 7.00 12.69
N CYS A 12 8.71 7.73 11.58
CA CYS A 12 7.59 7.63 10.64
C CYS A 12 7.71 6.28 9.92
N LYS A 13 6.59 5.58 9.72
CA LYS A 13 6.48 4.34 8.92
C LYS A 13 6.86 4.53 7.43
N ALA A 14 7.39 5.68 7.02
CA ALA A 14 8.04 5.86 5.71
C ALA A 14 9.49 5.34 5.84
N ILE A 15 9.69 4.04 6.11
CA ILE A 15 10.02 3.05 5.08
C ILE A 15 11.19 3.53 4.20
N TYR A 16 12.38 3.02 4.53
CA TYR A 16 13.59 3.06 3.72
C TYR A 16 13.63 1.87 2.73
N TYR A 17 12.53 1.61 2.02
CA TYR A 17 12.51 0.62 0.95
C TYR A 17 12.57 1.36 -0.39
N TYR A 18 13.69 1.21 -1.09
CA TYR A 18 13.73 1.46 -2.53
C TYR A 18 13.06 0.25 -3.18
N ASP A 19 11.74 0.29 -3.28
CA ASP A 19 10.92 -0.76 -3.90
C ASP A 19 10.99 -0.76 -5.43
N GLY A 20 11.63 0.26 -6.01
CA GLY A 20 11.82 0.39 -7.44
C GLY A 20 10.55 0.82 -8.18
N HIS A 21 9.51 1.32 -7.48
CA HIS A 21 8.29 1.80 -8.12
C HIS A 21 8.52 2.98 -9.08
N GLU A 22 9.61 3.73 -8.90
CA GLU A 22 9.99 4.86 -9.73
C GLU A 22 10.99 4.48 -10.86
N ARG A 23 11.28 3.20 -11.05
CA ARG A 23 12.05 2.76 -12.23
C ARG A 23 11.28 3.07 -13.51
N GLU A 24 11.97 3.53 -14.54
CA GLU A 24 11.37 3.97 -15.81
C GLU A 24 10.45 2.91 -16.44
N ASP A 25 10.85 1.64 -16.40
CA ASP A 25 10.09 0.51 -16.92
C ASP A 25 8.80 0.26 -16.12
N VAL A 26 8.88 0.34 -14.80
CA VAL A 26 7.72 0.19 -13.89
C VAL A 26 6.72 1.33 -14.10
N VAL A 27 7.22 2.56 -14.19
CA VAL A 27 6.38 3.75 -14.44
C VAL A 27 5.71 3.68 -15.81
N LEU A 28 6.45 3.27 -16.85
CA LEU A 28 5.90 3.07 -18.19
C LEU A 28 4.76 2.04 -18.18
N TYR A 29 4.98 0.89 -17.57
CA TYR A 29 3.96 -0.16 -17.46
C TYR A 29 2.75 0.31 -16.66
N ARG A 30 2.95 0.98 -15.51
CA ARG A 30 1.89 1.58 -14.68
C ARG A 30 1.00 2.48 -15.52
N ASN A 31 1.58 3.40 -16.28
CA ASN A 31 0.84 4.33 -17.14
C ASN A 31 0.04 3.62 -18.24
N GLN A 32 0.64 2.62 -18.89
CA GLN A 32 -0.05 1.83 -19.92
C GLN A 32 -1.21 1.00 -19.33
N TRP A 33 -1.01 0.42 -18.15
CA TRP A 33 -2.05 -0.32 -17.45
C TRP A 33 -3.19 0.60 -17.01
N SER A 34 -2.89 1.76 -16.41
CA SER A 34 -3.91 2.72 -15.97
C SER A 34 -4.79 3.19 -17.13
N LYS A 35 -4.21 3.48 -18.30
CA LYS A 35 -4.98 3.83 -19.52
C LYS A 35 -5.96 2.72 -19.89
N ARG A 36 -5.47 1.47 -20.00
CA ARG A 36 -6.31 0.30 -20.33
C ARG A 36 -7.45 0.07 -19.33
N MET A 37 -7.23 0.38 -18.05
CA MET A 37 -8.26 0.24 -17.02
C MET A 37 -9.29 1.37 -17.08
N MET A 38 -8.84 2.61 -17.33
CA MET A 38 -9.73 3.75 -17.51
C MET A 38 -10.65 3.61 -18.72
N ASP A 39 -10.14 3.05 -19.83
CA ASP A 39 -10.97 2.76 -21.02
C ASP A 39 -12.06 1.73 -20.73
N ARG A 40 -11.80 0.80 -19.80
CA ARG A 40 -12.75 -0.26 -19.41
C ARG A 40 -13.70 0.15 -18.27
N LYS A 41 -13.31 1.14 -17.45
CA LYS A 41 -14.06 1.61 -16.28
C LYS A 41 -15.54 1.96 -16.56
N PRO A 42 -15.91 2.58 -17.71
CA PRO A 42 -17.31 2.84 -18.05
C PRO A 42 -18.17 1.59 -18.22
N TYR A 43 -17.56 0.44 -18.46
CA TYR A 43 -18.23 -0.85 -18.68
C TYR A 43 -18.12 -1.78 -17.45
N MET A 44 -17.38 -1.37 -16.42
CA MET A 44 -17.21 -2.15 -15.20
C MET A 44 -18.36 -1.92 -14.23
N ASP A 45 -19.08 -2.98 -13.89
CA ASP A 45 -20.12 -2.94 -12.86
C ASP A 45 -19.53 -2.45 -11.53
N GLU A 46 -20.28 -1.58 -10.85
CA GLU A 46 -19.84 -0.96 -9.62
C GLU A 46 -20.62 -1.53 -8.43
N PHE A 47 -19.89 -2.09 -7.47
CA PHE A 47 -20.47 -2.58 -6.23
C PHE A 47 -20.47 -1.48 -5.19
N LEU A 48 -21.66 -0.97 -4.86
CA LEU A 48 -21.83 -0.02 -3.77
C LEU A 48 -21.96 -0.78 -2.46
N ARG A 49 -20.91 -0.70 -1.63
CA ARG A 49 -20.92 -1.22 -0.26
C ARG A 49 -21.68 -0.25 0.67
N ASN A 50 -22.97 -0.09 0.41
CA ASN A 50 -23.91 0.63 1.27
C ASN A 50 -24.65 -0.41 2.15
N GLU A 51 -25.58 0.03 3.00
CA GLU A 51 -26.36 -0.85 3.90
C GLU A 51 -27.07 -2.02 3.17
N GLU A 52 -27.43 -1.82 1.90
CA GLU A 52 -28.16 -2.81 1.08
C GLU A 52 -27.30 -3.54 0.03
N ALA A 53 -25.97 -3.32 -0.02
CA ALA A 53 -25.04 -4.01 -0.91
C ALA A 53 -25.55 -4.15 -2.37
N THR A 54 -25.65 -3.04 -3.10
CA THR A 54 -26.27 -3.00 -4.44
C THR A 54 -25.26 -2.93 -5.58
N TRP A 55 -25.61 -3.54 -6.71
CA TRP A 55 -24.85 -3.47 -7.96
C TRP A 55 -25.40 -2.37 -8.88
N ILE A 56 -24.56 -1.44 -9.31
CA ILE A 56 -24.85 -0.53 -10.42
C ILE A 56 -24.36 -1.21 -11.70
N VAL A 57 -25.32 -1.67 -12.51
CA VAL A 57 -25.03 -2.30 -13.81
C VAL A 57 -24.67 -1.21 -14.82
N LYS A 58 -23.47 -1.29 -15.40
CA LYS A 58 -23.03 -0.34 -16.43
C LYS A 58 -23.29 -0.85 -17.84
N ALA A 59 -23.02 0.00 -18.84
CA ALA A 59 -23.23 -0.34 -20.24
C ALA A 59 -22.44 -1.61 -20.62
N VAL A 60 -23.07 -2.49 -21.40
CA VAL A 60 -22.46 -3.74 -21.85
C VAL A 60 -21.56 -3.44 -23.06
N LEU A 61 -20.39 -4.05 -23.10
CA LEU A 61 -19.55 -4.02 -24.30
C LEU A 61 -20.28 -4.66 -25.49
N PRO A 62 -19.91 -4.35 -26.74
CA PRO A 62 -20.51 -4.97 -27.93
C PRO A 62 -20.43 -6.52 -27.96
N SER A 63 -19.59 -7.11 -27.11
CA SER A 63 -19.40 -8.56 -26.95
C SER A 63 -20.39 -9.25 -26.00
N GLU A 64 -21.46 -8.55 -25.56
CA GLU A 64 -22.55 -9.04 -24.68
C GLU A 64 -22.13 -9.58 -23.28
N GLN A 65 -20.84 -9.65 -22.97
CA GLN A 65 -20.33 -10.09 -21.68
C GLN A 65 -20.20 -8.91 -20.71
N ARG A 66 -20.68 -9.12 -19.48
CA ARG A 66 -20.52 -8.15 -18.38
C ARG A 66 -19.08 -8.16 -17.87
N LEU A 67 -18.57 -6.97 -17.56
CA LEU A 67 -17.24 -6.80 -16.98
C LEU A 67 -17.37 -6.50 -15.49
N VAL A 68 -16.93 -7.43 -14.65
CA VAL A 68 -16.92 -7.26 -13.18
C VAL A 68 -15.49 -7.10 -12.72
N HIS A 69 -15.20 -6.04 -11.97
CA HIS A 69 -13.87 -5.81 -11.41
C HIS A 69 -13.76 -6.45 -10.03
N ILE A 70 -12.91 -7.47 -9.89
CA ILE A 70 -12.61 -8.14 -8.63
C ILE A 70 -11.14 -7.92 -8.32
N THR A 71 -10.85 -7.40 -7.13
CA THR A 71 -9.50 -7.19 -6.61
C THR A 71 -9.35 -7.91 -5.29
N HIS A 72 -8.19 -8.53 -5.08
CA HIS A 72 -7.77 -9.11 -3.82
C HIS A 72 -6.41 -8.52 -3.46
N ASP A 73 -6.17 -8.28 -2.18
CA ASP A 73 -4.88 -7.81 -1.69
C ASP A 73 -4.50 -8.63 -0.47
N GLU A 74 -3.24 -9.07 -0.44
CA GLU A 74 -2.72 -9.87 0.66
C GLU A 74 -2.30 -8.93 1.80
N CYS A 75 -2.82 -9.16 3.00
CA CYS A 75 -2.47 -8.36 4.16
C CYS A 75 -1.74 -9.21 5.21
N THR A 76 -0.54 -8.79 5.59
CA THR A 76 0.21 -9.43 6.68
C THR A 76 0.04 -8.66 7.98
N TYR A 77 -0.53 -9.32 8.98
CA TYR A 77 -0.68 -8.78 10.34
C TYR A 77 0.46 -9.29 11.22
N PHE A 78 1.09 -8.38 11.97
CA PHE A 78 2.15 -8.70 12.92
C PHE A 78 1.60 -8.66 14.34
N ALA A 79 1.98 -9.63 15.18
CA ALA A 79 1.58 -9.68 16.58
C ALA A 79 2.12 -8.51 17.41
N ASN A 80 3.26 -7.95 17.00
CA ASN A 80 3.86 -6.78 17.60
C ASN A 80 4.13 -5.74 16.50
N ASP A 81 3.54 -4.55 16.64
CA ASP A 81 3.95 -3.40 15.84
C ASP A 81 5.41 -3.03 16.14
N GLY A 82 6.17 -2.70 15.09
CA GLY A 82 7.54 -2.23 15.24
C GLY A 82 7.63 -0.99 16.15
N LYS A 83 8.77 -0.83 16.85
CA LYS A 83 8.99 0.32 17.74
C LYS A 83 8.89 1.63 16.95
N SER A 84 7.97 2.51 17.36
CA SER A 84 7.74 3.82 16.73
C SER A 84 8.63 4.94 17.28
N LYS A 85 9.47 4.65 18.28
CA LYS A 85 10.32 5.62 18.99
C LYS A 85 11.72 5.06 19.16
N LEU A 86 12.72 5.85 18.83
CA LEU A 86 14.14 5.52 18.97
C LEU A 86 14.90 6.68 19.62
N TRP A 87 15.93 6.34 20.39
CA TRP A 87 16.93 7.30 20.86
C TRP A 87 18.12 7.27 19.91
N LEU A 88 18.43 8.40 19.29
CA LEU A 88 19.57 8.58 18.39
C LEU A 88 20.68 9.33 19.10
N LEU A 89 21.92 8.94 18.86
CA LEU A 89 23.07 9.72 19.30
C LEU A 89 23.10 11.06 18.55
N ASP A 90 23.48 12.13 19.24
CA ASP A 90 23.67 13.45 18.64
C ASP A 90 24.82 13.40 17.62
N GLY A 91 24.58 13.89 16.41
CA GLY A 91 25.50 13.75 15.26
C GLY A 91 25.13 12.65 14.28
N THR A 92 24.20 11.73 14.62
CA THR A 92 23.68 10.76 13.64
C THR A 92 22.62 11.41 12.75
N GLU A 93 22.93 11.64 11.48
CA GLU A 93 22.02 12.27 10.51
C GLU A 93 20.81 11.38 10.21
N GLU A 94 21.04 10.09 9.94
CA GLU A 94 20.00 9.13 9.57
C GLU A 94 19.77 8.05 10.64
N PRO A 95 18.50 7.74 11.00
CA PRO A 95 18.21 6.59 11.84
C PRO A 95 18.63 5.29 11.15
N PRO A 96 19.12 4.29 11.90
CA PRO A 96 19.44 2.98 11.34
C PRO A 96 18.18 2.32 10.77
N ARG A 97 18.36 1.53 9.71
CA ARG A 97 17.28 0.69 9.16
C ARG A 97 16.87 -0.33 10.21
N LEU A 98 15.61 -0.28 10.62
CA LEU A 98 15.08 -1.24 11.58
C LEU A 98 14.78 -2.56 10.85
N PRO A 99 15.12 -3.72 11.45
CA PRO A 99 14.65 -5.00 10.93
C PRO A 99 13.11 -5.03 10.97
N LYS A 100 12.50 -5.82 10.08
CA LYS A 100 11.07 -6.14 10.19
C LYS A 100 10.82 -6.70 11.60
N GLY A 101 9.70 -6.29 12.20
CA GLY A 101 9.44 -6.51 13.63
C GLY A 101 9.68 -7.95 14.07
N THR A 102 10.26 -8.13 15.26
CA THR A 102 10.44 -9.46 15.86
C THR A 102 9.12 -9.89 16.49
N GLY A 103 8.35 -10.71 15.78
CA GLY A 103 7.07 -11.24 16.27
C GLY A 103 6.47 -12.23 15.27
N ALA A 104 5.53 -13.04 15.75
CA ALA A 104 4.71 -13.87 14.88
C ALA A 104 3.91 -12.98 13.92
N SER A 105 3.71 -13.46 12.70
CA SER A 105 2.90 -12.79 11.68
C SER A 105 1.93 -13.76 11.04
N THR A 106 0.73 -13.28 10.73
CA THR A 106 -0.28 -14.02 9.98
C THR A 106 -0.56 -13.29 8.69
N MET A 107 -0.38 -13.98 7.57
CA MET A 107 -0.79 -13.51 6.25
C MET A 107 -2.25 -13.88 6.05
N ILE A 108 -3.06 -12.87 5.72
CA ILE A 108 -4.43 -13.05 5.26
C ILE A 108 -4.34 -12.91 3.74
N PRO A 109 -4.61 -14.00 2.99
CA PRO A 109 -4.60 -13.93 1.54
C PRO A 109 -5.61 -12.91 1.07
#